data_AF-A0A3P7QBK3-F1
#
_entry.id   AF-A0A3P7QBK3-F1
#
_cell.length_a   1.000
_cell.length_b   1.000
_cell.length_c   1.000
_cell.angle_alpha   90.00
_cell.angle_beta   90.00
_cell.angle_gamma   90.00
#
_symmetry.space_group_name_H-M   'P 1'
#
loop_
_entity.id
_entity.type
_entity.pdbx_description
1 polymer ?
#
loop_
_entity_poly.entity_id
_entity_poly.type
_entity_poly.pdbx_seq_one_letter_code
_entity_poly.pdbx_strand_id
1 'polypeptide(L)'
;MLESAKAHEVFNAIIEGEAQVWKSLCHFHFTQEQIASHWNNNKHSWRHTFFELKKYYGLREFYADLIHLCCHCKALFWKDHGHPCVSNDAPSVRVTPHQFIDMLLFM
;
A
#
# COMPACT_ATOMS: atom_id res chain seq x y z
N MET A 1 10.54 -1.01 43.84
CA MET A 1 11.53 -1.05 42.74
C MET A 1 11.17 -2.06 41.66
N LEU A 2 10.77 -3.30 42.00
CA LEU A 2 10.45 -4.35 41.00
C LEU A 2 9.36 -3.95 39.99
N GLU A 3 8.30 -3.27 40.43
CA GLU A 3 7.19 -2.85 39.55
C GLU A 3 7.63 -1.80 38.52
N SER A 4 8.51 -0.86 38.91
CA SER A 4 9.04 0.15 38.00
C SER A 4 9.93 -0.45 36.91
N ALA A 5 10.71 -1.49 37.24
CA ALA A 5 11.53 -2.20 36.26
C ALA A 5 10.66 -2.93 35.24
N LYS A 6 9.63 -3.66 35.71
CA LYS A 6 8.64 -4.33 34.84
C LYS A 6 7.91 -3.33 33.93
N ALA A 7 7.49 -2.19 34.47
CA ALA A 7 6.85 -1.15 33.66
C ALA A 7 7.80 -0.63 32.58
N HIS A 8 9.08 -0.38 32.91
CA HIS A 8 10.09 0.08 31.94
C HIS A 8 10.31 -0.93 30.80
N GLU A 9 10.42 -2.23 31.12
CA GLU A 9 10.55 -3.30 30.12
C GLU A 9 9.36 -3.35 29.16
N VAL A 10 8.13 -3.27 29.69
CA VAL A 10 6.90 -3.25 28.88
C VAL A 10 6.88 -2.02 27.97
N PHE A 11 7.22 -0.84 28.49
CA PHE A 11 7.28 0.38 27.68
C PHE A 11 8.31 0.28 26.56
N ASN A 12 9.52 -0.23 26.84
CA ASN A 12 10.55 -0.41 25.82
C ASN A 12 10.08 -1.41 24.74
N ALA A 13 9.45 -2.52 25.12
CA ALA A 13 8.92 -3.49 24.18
C ALA A 13 7.83 -2.87 23.26
N ILE A 14 6.97 -2.00 23.79
CA ILE A 14 5.97 -1.28 23.01
C ILE A 14 6.65 -0.31 22.02
N ILE A 15 7.63 0.47 22.49
CA ILE A 15 8.37 1.43 21.66
C ILE A 15 9.13 0.72 20.54
N GLU A 16 9.81 -0.37 20.86
CA GLU A 16 10.52 -1.19 19.88
C GLU A 16 9.53 -1.80 18.87
N GLY A 17 8.39 -2.31 19.33
CA GLY A 17 7.31 -2.79 18.46
C GLY A 17 6.82 -1.72 17.50
N GLU A 18 6.59 -0.50 17.98
CA GLU A 18 6.20 0.65 17.13
C GLU A 18 7.29 0.94 16.09
N ALA A 19 8.56 1.01 16.49
CA ALA A 19 9.68 1.28 15.60
C ALA A 19 9.81 0.23 14.48
N GLN A 20 9.59 -1.06 14.77
CA GLN A 20 9.62 -2.14 13.77
C GLN A 20 8.46 -2.05 12.77
N VAL A 21 7.28 -1.62 13.20
CA VAL A 21 6.14 -1.41 12.31
C VAL A 21 6.45 -0.29 11.31
N TRP A 22 6.95 0.85 11.79
CA TRP A 22 7.33 1.97 10.91
C TRP A 22 8.47 1.61 9.98
N LYS A 23 9.45 0.83 10.44
CA LYS A 23 10.54 0.30 9.61
C LYS A 23 10.00 -0.57 8.47
N SER A 24 9.11 -1.50 8.80
CA SER A 24 8.47 -2.39 7.81
C SER A 24 7.68 -1.59 6.77
N LEU A 25 6.93 -0.57 7.21
CA LEU A 25 6.21 0.34 6.33
C LEU A 25 7.16 1.10 5.40
N CYS A 26 8.30 1.60 5.89
CA CYS A 26 9.28 2.26 5.05
C CYS A 26 9.82 1.33 3.95
N HIS A 27 10.24 0.13 4.32
CA HIS A 27 10.77 -0.84 3.35
C HIS A 27 9.73 -1.36 2.35
N PHE A 28 8.44 -1.37 2.71
CA PHE A 28 7.38 -1.78 1.80
C PHE A 28 7.10 -0.72 0.71
N HIS A 29 7.10 0.56 1.10
CA HIS A 29 6.69 1.65 0.19
C HIS A 29 7.86 2.32 -0.55
N PHE A 30 9.09 2.26 -0.04
CA PHE A 30 10.23 3.05 -0.54
C PHE A 30 11.46 2.19 -0.84
N THR A 31 12.27 2.64 -1.80
CA THR A 31 13.55 1.98 -2.10
C THR A 31 14.59 2.26 -1.01
N GLN A 32 15.65 1.46 -0.96
CA GLN A 32 16.69 1.63 0.05
C GLN A 32 17.43 2.96 -0.09
N GLU A 33 17.59 3.47 -1.31
CA GLU A 33 18.21 4.76 -1.62
C GLU A 33 17.35 5.93 -1.09
N GLN A 34 16.02 5.85 -1.29
CA GLN A 34 15.08 6.84 -0.77
C GLN A 34 15.14 6.88 0.76
N ILE A 35 15.11 5.72 1.41
CA ILE A 35 15.19 5.63 2.88
C ILE A 35 16.50 6.23 3.40
N ALA A 36 17.65 5.83 2.81
CA ALA A 36 18.96 6.32 3.23
C ALA A 36 19.08 7.85 3.12
N SER A 37 18.51 8.45 2.08
CA SER A 37 18.50 9.90 1.86
C SER A 37 17.80 10.68 2.97
N HIS A 38 16.71 10.14 3.53
CA HIS A 38 15.92 10.81 4.57
C HIS A 38 16.26 10.34 6.00
N TRP A 39 16.93 9.20 6.18
CA TRP A 39 17.17 8.59 7.49
C TRP A 39 17.98 9.47 8.45
N ASN A 40 19.10 10.04 7.98
CA ASN A 40 20.00 10.83 8.82
C ASN A 40 19.38 12.17 9.24
N ASN A 41 18.57 12.78 8.38
CA ASN A 41 17.90 14.05 8.67
C ASN A 41 16.74 13.90 9.67
N ASN A 42 16.20 12.68 9.82
CA ASN A 42 15.03 12.40 10.65
C ASN A 42 15.36 11.84 12.04
N LYS A 43 16.54 12.15 12.58
CA LYS A 43 16.99 11.73 13.92
C LYS A 43 16.84 10.22 14.18
N HIS A 44 16.99 9.39 13.14
CA HIS A 44 16.81 7.93 13.21
C HIS A 44 15.43 7.47 13.71
N SER A 45 14.39 8.28 13.50
CA SER A 45 13.01 7.92 13.81
C SER A 45 12.34 7.36 12.55
N TRP A 46 11.98 6.08 12.58
CA TRP A 46 11.26 5.42 11.48
C TRP A 46 9.93 6.11 11.16
N ARG A 47 9.22 6.58 12.19
CA ARG A 47 7.96 7.31 12.01
C ARG A 47 8.15 8.62 11.24
N HIS A 48 9.10 9.46 11.65
CA HIS A 48 9.38 10.72 10.95
C HIS A 48 9.88 10.48 9.54
N THR A 49 10.78 9.50 9.38
CA THR A 49 11.28 9.07 8.07
C THR A 49 10.12 8.65 7.15
N PHE A 50 9.17 7.86 7.65
CA PHE A 50 7.99 7.44 6.88
C PHE A 50 7.15 8.61 6.40
N PHE A 51 6.82 9.57 7.27
CA PHE A 51 5.98 10.72 6.89
C PHE A 51 6.67 11.64 5.89
N GLU A 52 7.98 11.85 6.03
CA GLU A 52 8.77 12.59 5.05
C GLU A 52 8.80 11.85 3.70
N LEU A 53 9.14 10.56 3.69
CA LEU A 53 9.15 9.76 2.46
C LEU A 53 7.78 9.74 1.77
N LYS A 54 6.70 9.56 2.54
CA LYS A 54 5.32 9.62 2.04
C LYS A 54 5.03 10.96 1.36
N LYS A 55 5.54 12.06 1.92
CA LYS A 55 5.35 13.40 1.37
C LYS A 55 6.12 13.61 0.05
N TYR A 56 7.35 13.11 -0.05
CA TYR A 56 8.20 13.31 -1.24
C TYR A 56 7.92 12.32 -2.38
N TYR A 57 7.66 11.04 -2.06
CA TYR A 57 7.57 9.96 -3.06
C TYR A 57 6.16 9.37 -3.20
N GLY A 58 5.21 9.79 -2.36
CA GLY A 58 3.89 9.17 -2.30
C GLY A 58 3.92 7.80 -1.61
N LEU A 59 2.84 7.03 -1.72
CA LEU A 59 2.81 5.65 -1.25
C LEU A 59 2.68 4.72 -2.45
N ARG A 60 3.39 3.59 -2.40
CA ARG A 60 3.12 2.48 -3.30
C ARG A 60 1.70 1.97 -3.07
N GLU A 61 0.85 2.10 -4.08
CA GLU A 61 -0.49 1.50 -4.08
C GLU A 61 -0.39 0.06 -4.57
N PHE A 62 -0.93 -0.87 -3.78
CA PHE A 62 -1.12 -2.25 -4.18
C PHE A 62 -2.60 -2.55 -4.01
N TYR A 63 -3.29 -2.72 -5.14
CA TYR A 63 -4.64 -3.22 -5.12
C TYR A 63 -4.59 -4.74 -5.14
N ALA A 64 -5.61 -5.39 -4.57
CA ALA A 64 -5.88 -6.80 -4.81
C ALA A 64 -6.15 -7.03 -6.31
N ASP A 65 -6.64 -8.21 -6.68
CA ASP A 65 -6.93 -8.51 -8.08
C ASP A 65 -7.71 -7.37 -8.73
N LEU A 66 -7.20 -6.88 -9.86
CA LEU A 66 -7.87 -5.80 -10.54
C LEU A 66 -9.06 -6.37 -11.30
N ILE A 67 -10.19 -5.66 -11.25
CA ILE A 67 -11.30 -5.94 -12.15
C ILE A 67 -10.88 -5.63 -13.60
N HIS A 68 -11.46 -6.37 -14.53
CA HIS A 68 -11.27 -6.23 -15.96
C HIS A 68 -12.57 -5.76 -16.61
N LEU A 69 -12.45 -4.93 -17.65
CA LEU A 69 -13.56 -4.55 -18.52
C LEU A 69 -13.47 -5.36 -19.82
N CYS A 70 -14.52 -6.11 -20.14
CA CYS A 70 -14.61 -6.81 -21.41
C CYS A 70 -14.80 -5.82 -22.57
N CYS A 71 -13.96 -5.88 -23.60
CA CYS A 71 -14.08 -5.00 -24.76
C CYS A 71 -15.32 -5.29 -25.61
N HIS A 72 -15.86 -6.51 -25.55
CA HIS A 72 -17.03 -6.94 -26.31
C HIS A 72 -18.35 -6.61 -25.60
N CYS A 73 -18.62 -7.19 -24.42
CA CYS A 73 -19.89 -6.99 -23.71
C CYS A 73 -19.90 -5.81 -22.74
N LYS A 74 -18.78 -5.13 -22.53
CA LYS A 74 -18.61 -4.02 -21.55
C LYS A 74 -18.92 -4.40 -20.10
N ALA A 75 -18.97 -5.70 -19.77
CA ALA A 75 -19.08 -6.15 -18.39
C ALA A 75 -17.76 -5.94 -17.64
N LEU A 76 -17.87 -5.50 -16.38
CA LEU A 76 -16.78 -5.54 -15.41
C LEU A 76 -16.78 -6.90 -14.71
N PHE A 77 -15.60 -7.49 -14.56
CA PHE A 77 -15.46 -8.84 -14.00
C PHE A 77 -14.10 -9.09 -13.36
N TRP A 78 -14.04 -10.08 -12.48
CA TRP A 78 -12.77 -10.59 -11.92
C TRP A 78 -12.20 -11.63 -12.86
N LYS A 79 -10.90 -11.51 -13.20
CA LYS A 79 -10.27 -12.39 -14.20
C LYS A 79 -10.43 -13.88 -13.87
N ASP A 80 -10.40 -14.23 -12.59
CA ASP A 80 -10.49 -15.62 -12.12
C ASP A 80 -11.92 -16.16 -12.08
N HIS A 81 -12.94 -15.30 -12.16
CA HIS A 81 -14.36 -15.70 -12.16
C HIS A 81 -14.99 -15.65 -13.56
N GLY A 82 -14.29 -15.08 -14.55
CA GLY A 82 -14.79 -14.95 -15.92
C GLY A 82 -15.93 -13.93 -16.06
N HIS A 83 -16.48 -13.83 -17.27
CA HIS A 83 -17.56 -12.88 -17.58
C HIS A 83 -18.59 -13.52 -18.52
N PRO A 84 -19.85 -13.03 -18.53
CA PRO A 84 -20.96 -13.69 -19.24
C PRO A 84 -20.97 -13.43 -20.75
N CYS A 85 -19.83 -13.16 -21.39
CA CYS A 85 -19.81 -12.86 -22.81
C CYS A 85 -19.93 -14.13 -23.66
N VAL A 86 -20.64 -14.00 -24.78
CA VAL A 86 -20.80 -15.06 -25.79
C VAL A 86 -19.52 -15.29 -26.60
N SER A 87 -18.60 -14.33 -26.59
CA SER A 87 -17.35 -14.39 -27.35
C SER A 87 -16.26 -15.03 -26.49
N ASN A 88 -15.71 -16.15 -26.96
CA ASN A 88 -14.65 -16.89 -26.25
C ASN A 88 -13.32 -16.14 -26.20
N ASP A 89 -13.05 -15.27 -27.17
CA ASP A 89 -11.77 -14.56 -27.32
C ASP A 89 -11.92 -13.04 -27.17
N ALA A 90 -12.88 -12.59 -26.36
CA ALA A 90 -13.08 -11.17 -26.13
C ALA A 90 -11.87 -10.59 -25.35
N PRO A 91 -11.15 -9.59 -25.91
CA PRO A 91 -10.09 -8.93 -25.16
C PRO A 91 -10.69 -8.22 -23.94
N SER A 92 -9.91 -8.12 -22.87
CA SER A 92 -10.29 -7.36 -21.68
C SER A 92 -9.14 -6.44 -21.25
N VAL A 93 -9.51 -5.29 -20.67
CA VAL A 93 -8.56 -4.30 -20.16
C VAL A 93 -8.64 -4.26 -18.64
N ARG A 94 -7.48 -4.16 -17.98
CA ARG A 94 -7.42 -3.94 -16.52
C ARG A 94 -7.97 -2.56 -16.20
N VAL A 95 -8.77 -2.47 -15.15
CA VAL A 95 -9.33 -1.21 -14.65
C VAL A 95 -8.75 -0.92 -13.27
N THR A 96 -8.01 0.18 -13.17
CA THR A 96 -7.53 0.70 -11.88
C THR A 96 -8.68 1.32 -11.10
N PRO A 97 -8.58 1.45 -9.76
CA PRO A 97 -9.63 2.09 -8.97
C PRO A 97 -9.97 3.52 -9.40
N HIS A 98 -8.97 4.31 -9.80
CA HIS A 98 -9.20 5.64 -10.38
C HIS A 98 -10.04 5.56 -11.67
N GLN A 99 -9.67 4.67 -12.60
CA GLN A 99 -10.45 4.45 -13.83
C GLN A 99 -11.87 3.95 -13.55
N PHE A 100 -12.05 3.11 -12.53
CA PHE A 100 -13.37 2.64 -12.12
C PHE A 100 -14.25 3.80 -11.61
N ILE A 101 -13.68 4.71 -10.81
CA ILE A 101 -14.37 5.92 -10.35
C ILE A 101 -14.72 6.81 -11.55
N ASP A 102 -13.79 7.03 -12.47
CA ASP A 102 -14.04 7.83 -13.68
C ASP A 102 -15.21 7.24 -14.49
N MET A 103 -15.26 5.91 -14.66
CA MET A 103 -16.38 5.24 -15.33
C MET A 103 -17.73 5.55 -14.67
N LEU A 104 -17.80 5.62 -13.34
CA LEU A 104 -19.05 5.93 -12.63
C LEU A 104 -19.45 7.41 -12.75
N LEU A 105 -18.49 8.32 -12.86
CA LEU A 105 -18.76 9.75 -12.97
C LEU A 105 -19.23 10.18 -14.36
N PHE A 106 -18.87 9.41 -15.40
CA PHE A 106 -19.21 9.70 -16.80
C PHE A 106 -20.35 8.82 -17.36
N MET A 107 -21.08 8.10 -16.51
CA MET A 107 -22.34 7.41 -16.84
C MET A 107 -23.53 8.35 -16.67
#